data_AF-A0A956H8L5-F1
#
_entry.id   AF-A0A956H8L5-F1
#
_cell.length_a   1.000
_cell.length_b   1.000
_cell.length_c   1.000
_cell.angle_alpha   90.00
_cell.angle_beta   90.00
_cell.angle_gamma   90.00
#
_symmetry.space_group_name_H-M   'P 1'
#
loop_
_entity.id
_entity.type
_entity.pdbx_description
1 polymer ?
#
loop_
_entity_poly.entity_id
_entity_poly.type
_entity_poly.pdbx_seq_one_letter_code
_entity_poly.pdbx_strand_id
1 'polypeptide(L)'
;CSEFSCATKPDESTCDEGYTCDADLGLCVPTQADPNCQYIPPPAQFAPRPQFTWGERKQVPCMDESVCQTAELCQGGFCTPTWPHLPPADSPEHVHVSSIPLVADLDGNCVPEIVFNTYNGQNYTTNGILRAIRGDTGAKVWTFSDANYRSDSGATPAIGDLNYDGIPEVINPGQGSWLYAVDNQGNFLWQSDNYAGSGKSGSPSLANMDLQGDAEVVYGRTIFDSQGSLIWQGTGHEGNNGSVGKLSCVADLDGDLRPEVIAGGTAWHFTGTVGTDFMGSQLWTNGTDGFCGIADFQLDGIPEVVVVRSNAID
;
A
#
# COMPACT_ATOMS: atom_id res chain seq x y z
N CYS A 1 -20.95 12.01 22.98
CA CYS A 1 -20.61 12.18 21.55
C CYS A 1 -19.43 13.13 21.44
N SER A 2 -18.19 12.64 21.46
CA SER A 2 -17.10 13.44 20.91
C SER A 2 -17.19 13.34 19.39
N GLU A 3 -17.17 14.47 18.71
CA GLU A 3 -16.90 14.46 17.28
C GLU A 3 -15.53 13.79 17.06
N PHE A 4 -15.43 12.98 16.00
CA PHE A 4 -14.23 12.28 15.52
C PHE A 4 -13.91 10.93 16.19
N SER A 5 -14.63 9.88 15.77
CA SER A 5 -14.01 8.56 15.61
C SER A 5 -13.28 8.54 14.25
N CYS A 6 -11.94 8.55 14.27
CA CYS A 6 -11.15 8.19 13.08
C CYS A 6 -11.19 6.65 12.94
N ALA A 7 -11.09 6.12 11.71
CA ALA A 7 -11.23 4.68 11.42
C ALA A 7 -10.21 3.76 12.15
N THR A 8 -9.18 4.36 12.76
CA THR A 8 -8.10 3.68 13.50
C THR A 8 -8.32 3.64 15.01
N LYS A 9 -9.36 4.29 15.55
CA LYS A 9 -9.68 4.21 16.99
C LYS A 9 -10.84 3.24 17.22
N PRO A 10 -10.77 2.37 18.24
CA PRO A 10 -11.94 1.62 18.67
C PRO A 10 -13.07 2.59 19.02
N ASP A 11 -14.30 2.24 18.62
CA ASP A 11 -15.51 3.02 18.91
C ASP A 11 -15.68 3.14 20.43
N GLU A 12 -15.18 4.23 21.02
CA GLU A 12 -15.47 4.61 22.40
C GLU A 12 -16.83 5.33 22.43
N SER A 13 -17.89 4.61 22.04
CA SER A 13 -19.25 5.10 22.24
C SER A 13 -19.52 5.20 23.75
N THR A 14 -19.84 6.42 24.20
CA THR A 14 -20.28 6.69 25.58
C THR A 14 -21.80 6.56 25.74
N CYS A 15 -22.49 6.06 24.70
CA CYS A 15 -23.94 5.87 24.73
C CYS A 15 -24.32 4.56 25.46
N ASP A 16 -25.41 4.61 26.20
CA ASP A 16 -25.98 3.44 26.88
C ASP A 16 -26.40 2.35 25.88
N GLU A 17 -26.50 1.10 26.35
CA GLU A 17 -26.94 -0.04 25.52
C GLU A 17 -28.26 0.27 24.77
N GLY A 18 -28.27 0.00 23.46
CA GLY A 18 -29.40 0.29 22.58
C GLY A 18 -29.42 1.72 22.01
N TYR A 19 -28.35 2.49 22.19
CA TYR A 19 -28.16 3.80 21.58
C TYR A 19 -26.83 3.88 20.82
N THR A 20 -26.82 4.57 19.68
CA THR A 20 -25.61 4.92 18.94
C THR A 20 -25.44 6.43 18.92
N CYS A 21 -24.19 6.91 18.81
CA CYS A 21 -23.93 8.34 18.71
C CYS A 21 -24.20 8.82 17.28
N ASP A 22 -25.10 9.78 17.13
CA ASP A 22 -25.26 10.53 15.88
C ASP A 22 -24.34 11.76 15.92
N ALA A 23 -23.34 11.78 15.03
CA ALA A 23 -22.32 12.82 15.00
C ALA A 23 -22.87 14.18 14.53
N ASP A 24 -23.88 14.19 13.65
CA ASP A 24 -24.46 15.43 13.13
C ASP A 24 -25.40 16.09 14.17
N LEU A 25 -26.08 15.26 14.97
CA LEU A 25 -26.98 15.72 16.02
C LEU A 25 -26.29 15.94 17.37
N GLY A 26 -25.12 15.34 17.58
CA GLY A 26 -24.39 15.36 18.86
C GLY A 26 -25.14 14.64 19.99
N LEU A 27 -25.98 13.66 19.67
CA LEU A 27 -26.88 12.98 20.61
C LEU A 27 -26.80 11.46 20.48
N CYS A 28 -27.05 10.75 21.58
CA CYS A 28 -27.28 9.30 21.55
C CYS A 28 -28.71 9.04 21.03
N VAL A 29 -28.82 8.42 19.87
CA VAL A 29 -30.09 8.06 19.23
C VAL A 29 -30.35 6.55 19.36
N PRO A 30 -31.62 6.11 19.53
CA PRO A 30 -31.92 4.68 19.63
C PRO A 30 -31.35 3.93 18.42
N THR A 31 -30.73 2.76 18.63
CA THR A 31 -30.21 1.87 17.58
C THR A 31 -31.33 1.17 16.80
N GLN A 32 -32.45 1.85 16.56
CA GLN A 32 -33.59 1.34 15.79
C GLN A 32 -33.21 1.21 14.32
N ALA A 33 -32.30 0.26 14.03
CA ALA A 33 -32.18 -0.36 12.74
C ALA A 33 -33.44 -1.21 12.56
N ASP A 34 -34.53 -0.59 12.12
CA ASP A 34 -35.62 -1.32 11.49
C ASP A 34 -34.99 -2.06 10.29
N PRO A 35 -35.06 -3.40 10.21
CA PRO A 35 -34.51 -4.16 9.10
C PRO A 35 -35.17 -3.83 7.75
N ASN A 36 -36.28 -3.07 7.75
CA ASN A 36 -36.91 -2.49 6.55
C ASN A 36 -36.54 -1.02 6.31
N CYS A 37 -35.89 -0.34 7.26
CA CYS A 37 -35.37 1.02 7.10
C CYS A 37 -33.99 0.94 6.44
N GLN A 38 -34.00 0.49 5.19
CA GLN A 38 -32.83 0.63 4.33
C GLN A 38 -32.79 2.08 3.85
N TYR A 39 -31.87 2.88 4.40
CA TYR A 39 -31.46 4.10 3.71
C TYR A 39 -30.73 3.67 2.43
N ILE A 40 -31.44 3.73 1.31
CA ILE A 40 -30.82 3.71 -0.02
C ILE A 40 -30.41 5.15 -0.27
N PRO A 41 -29.13 5.53 -0.08
CA PRO A 41 -28.70 6.87 -0.46
C PRO A 41 -29.13 7.08 -1.91
N PRO A 42 -29.75 8.24 -2.24
CA PRO A 42 -29.89 8.60 -3.64
C PRO A 42 -28.50 8.45 -4.26
N PRO A 43 -28.38 7.94 -5.51
CA PRO A 43 -27.08 7.69 -6.13
C PRO A 43 -26.20 8.89 -5.87
N ALA A 44 -25.23 8.74 -4.97
CA ALA A 44 -24.34 9.83 -4.65
C ALA A 44 -23.68 10.14 -5.99
N GLN A 45 -23.95 11.33 -6.53
CA GLN A 45 -23.20 11.78 -7.68
C GLN A 45 -21.79 11.99 -7.16
N PHE A 46 -20.99 10.93 -7.23
CA PHE A 46 -19.56 11.02 -7.05
C PHE A 46 -19.07 11.99 -8.13
N ALA A 47 -18.92 13.24 -7.72
CA ALA A 47 -18.52 14.36 -8.55
C ALA A 47 -17.15 14.83 -8.03
N PRO A 48 -16.09 14.01 -8.19
CA PRO A 48 -14.77 14.35 -7.70
C PRO A 48 -14.33 15.67 -8.35
N ARG A 49 -13.77 16.56 -7.54
CA ARG A 49 -13.18 17.80 -8.03
C ARG A 49 -11.67 17.72 -7.85
N PRO A 50 -10.88 17.95 -8.91
CA PRO A 50 -9.43 18.03 -8.78
C PRO A 50 -9.05 19.08 -7.72
N GLN A 51 -8.21 18.70 -6.75
CA GLN A 51 -7.68 19.59 -5.72
C GLN A 51 -6.28 20.09 -6.08
N PHE A 52 -5.42 19.20 -6.56
CA PHE A 52 -4.09 19.52 -7.04
C PHE A 52 -3.63 18.51 -8.10
N THR A 53 -2.54 18.81 -8.78
CA THR A 53 -1.76 17.84 -9.56
C THR A 53 -0.28 17.97 -9.23
N TRP A 54 0.46 16.87 -9.27
CA TRP A 54 1.88 16.84 -8.91
C TRP A 54 2.75 16.39 -10.10
N GLY A 55 4.02 16.79 -10.11
CA GLY A 55 5.02 16.28 -11.06
C GLY A 55 5.22 17.17 -12.27
N GLU A 56 5.33 16.58 -13.45
CA GLU A 56 5.43 17.29 -14.72
C GLU A 56 4.17 17.06 -15.55
N ARG A 57 3.64 18.13 -16.15
CA ARG A 57 2.48 18.07 -17.03
C ARG A 57 2.89 18.20 -18.48
N LYS A 58 2.37 17.29 -19.31
CA LYS A 58 2.46 17.42 -20.76
C LYS A 58 1.71 18.68 -21.21
N GLN A 59 2.39 19.56 -21.96
CA GLN A 59 1.73 20.69 -22.60
C GLN A 59 0.85 20.20 -23.75
N VAL A 60 -0.45 20.47 -23.64
CA VAL A 60 -1.45 20.13 -24.67
C VAL A 60 -1.87 21.42 -25.37
N PRO A 61 -1.54 21.61 -26.67
CA PRO A 61 -2.00 22.78 -27.42
C PRO A 61 -3.51 22.82 -27.53
N CYS A 62 -4.10 24.01 -27.44
CA CYS A 62 -5.54 24.21 -27.56
C CYS A 62 -5.89 25.50 -28.31
N MET A 63 -7.05 25.46 -28.96
CA MET A 63 -7.70 26.63 -29.57
C MET A 63 -8.94 27.05 -28.76
N ASP A 64 -9.57 26.09 -28.10
CA ASP A 64 -10.69 26.23 -27.17
C ASP A 64 -10.65 25.08 -26.15
N GLU A 65 -11.60 25.04 -25.21
CA GLU A 65 -11.65 24.06 -24.11
C GLU A 65 -12.04 22.65 -24.56
N SER A 66 -12.53 22.45 -25.78
CA SER A 66 -13.02 21.13 -26.23
C SER A 66 -11.92 20.06 -26.33
N VAL A 67 -10.65 20.48 -26.40
CA VAL A 67 -9.48 19.59 -26.44
C VAL A 67 -8.82 19.40 -25.07
N CYS A 68 -9.24 20.17 -24.06
CA CYS A 68 -8.67 20.12 -22.73
C CYS A 68 -9.37 19.08 -21.84
N GLN A 69 -8.69 18.62 -20.79
CA GLN A 69 -9.30 17.69 -19.84
C GLN A 69 -10.37 18.41 -19.02
N THR A 70 -11.25 17.64 -18.37
CA THR A 70 -12.30 18.17 -17.50
C THR A 70 -11.72 19.17 -16.50
N ALA A 71 -12.33 20.37 -16.46
CA ALA A 71 -11.96 21.49 -15.59
C ALA A 71 -10.58 22.15 -15.86
N GLU A 72 -9.99 21.93 -17.03
CA GLU A 72 -8.89 22.75 -17.56
C GLU A 72 -9.42 23.87 -18.46
N LEU A 73 -8.67 24.98 -18.54
CA LEU A 73 -8.97 26.10 -19.42
C LEU A 73 -7.94 26.20 -20.53
N CYS A 74 -8.37 26.61 -21.72
CA CYS A 74 -7.44 26.95 -22.80
C CYS A 74 -6.87 28.35 -22.56
N GLN A 75 -5.67 28.44 -21.99
CA GLN A 75 -5.03 29.70 -21.63
C GLN A 75 -3.67 29.82 -22.34
N GLY A 76 -3.47 30.90 -23.08
CA GLY A 76 -2.21 31.12 -23.81
C GLY A 76 -1.91 30.08 -24.89
N GLY A 77 -2.95 29.42 -25.43
CA GLY A 77 -2.82 28.36 -26.44
C GLY A 77 -2.50 26.97 -25.87
N PHE A 78 -2.55 26.79 -24.55
CA PHE A 78 -2.33 25.50 -23.89
C PHE A 78 -3.38 25.21 -22.81
N CYS A 79 -3.72 23.92 -22.67
CA CYS A 79 -4.60 23.47 -21.60
C CYS A 79 -3.91 23.63 -20.24
N THR A 80 -4.52 24.45 -19.38
CA THR A 80 -3.99 24.86 -18.09
C THR A 80 -4.96 24.45 -16.98
N PRO A 81 -4.50 23.79 -15.90
CA PRO A 81 -5.35 23.41 -14.79
C PRO A 81 -5.89 24.64 -14.05
N THR A 82 -7.13 24.54 -13.56
CA THR A 82 -7.74 25.57 -12.71
C THR A 82 -7.42 25.40 -11.23
N TRP A 83 -6.63 24.37 -10.90
CA TRP A 83 -6.18 24.01 -9.55
C TRP A 83 -4.64 24.09 -9.46
N PRO A 84 -4.08 24.11 -8.24
CA PRO A 84 -2.63 24.11 -8.04
C PRO A 84 -1.91 22.93 -8.74
N HIS A 85 -0.89 23.25 -9.51
CA HIS A 85 0.09 22.27 -10.00
C HIS A 85 1.40 22.41 -9.22
N LEU A 86 1.88 21.29 -8.67
CA LEU A 86 2.98 21.23 -7.71
C LEU A 86 4.16 20.45 -8.31
N PRO A 87 5.19 21.13 -8.85
CA PRO A 87 6.41 20.47 -9.27
C PRO A 87 7.27 20.07 -8.05
N PRO A 88 8.03 18.96 -8.12
CA PRO A 88 9.00 18.62 -7.09
C PRO A 88 10.10 19.67 -6.97
N ALA A 89 10.33 20.18 -5.75
CA ALA A 89 11.51 20.99 -5.45
C ALA A 89 12.77 20.13 -5.30
N ASP A 90 12.65 19.02 -4.57
CA ASP A 90 13.76 18.12 -4.28
C ASP A 90 13.87 17.07 -5.39
N SER A 91 15.05 16.97 -6.02
CA SER A 91 15.28 16.12 -7.20
C SER A 91 14.24 16.39 -8.32
N PRO A 92 14.26 17.61 -8.90
CA PRO A 92 13.20 18.13 -9.76
C PRO A 92 13.03 17.38 -11.09
N GLU A 93 14.01 16.55 -11.48
CA GLU A 93 13.93 15.70 -12.68
C GLU A 93 13.20 14.36 -12.42
N HIS A 94 12.93 13.99 -11.17
CA HIS A 94 12.24 12.74 -10.83
C HIS A 94 10.73 13.01 -10.72
N VAL A 95 10.09 13.12 -11.88
CA VAL A 95 8.70 13.56 -12.05
C VAL A 95 7.76 12.46 -12.53
N HIS A 96 8.29 11.32 -12.96
CA HIS A 96 7.49 10.20 -13.44
C HIS A 96 7.15 9.24 -12.29
N VAL A 97 5.95 8.67 -12.34
CA VAL A 97 5.42 7.71 -11.35
C VAL A 97 4.89 6.50 -12.09
N SER A 98 5.34 5.31 -11.68
CA SER A 98 4.84 4.01 -12.21
C SER A 98 4.48 3.03 -11.09
N SER A 99 4.64 3.45 -9.83
CA SER A 99 4.24 2.71 -8.64
C SER A 99 2.78 3.01 -8.29
N ILE A 100 2.16 2.17 -7.47
CA ILE A 100 0.86 2.46 -6.88
C ILE A 100 1.11 3.44 -5.71
N PRO A 101 0.47 4.62 -5.68
CA PRO A 101 0.56 5.50 -4.53
C PRO A 101 -0.21 4.89 -3.35
N LEU A 102 0.39 4.91 -2.16
CA LEU A 102 -0.28 4.54 -0.92
C LEU A 102 -0.82 5.77 -0.21
N VAL A 103 -1.93 5.61 0.49
CA VAL A 103 -2.59 6.68 1.25
C VAL A 103 -2.73 6.23 2.69
N ALA A 104 -2.11 6.95 3.62
CA ALA A 104 -2.13 6.65 5.04
C ALA A 104 -1.91 7.92 5.87
N ASP A 105 -2.48 7.98 7.07
CA ASP A 105 -2.18 9.03 8.04
C ASP A 105 -0.85 8.69 8.74
N LEU A 106 0.22 9.41 8.39
CA LEU A 106 1.56 9.11 8.89
C LEU A 106 1.86 9.80 10.23
N ASP A 107 1.16 10.89 10.55
CA ASP A 107 1.43 11.70 11.75
C ASP A 107 0.27 11.74 12.77
N GLY A 108 -0.84 11.07 12.47
CA GLY A 108 -1.99 10.93 13.35
C GLY A 108 -2.89 12.18 13.40
N ASN A 109 -2.81 13.06 12.39
CA ASN A 109 -3.58 14.31 12.34
C ASN A 109 -4.96 14.16 11.65
N CYS A 110 -5.33 12.93 11.23
CA CYS A 110 -6.53 12.56 10.46
C CYS A 110 -6.63 13.23 9.06
N VAL A 111 -5.52 13.73 8.50
CA VAL A 111 -5.35 14.07 7.09
C VAL A 111 -4.30 13.13 6.51
N PRO A 112 -4.65 12.21 5.60
CA PRO A 112 -3.69 11.24 5.13
C PRO A 112 -2.64 11.86 4.20
N GLU A 113 -1.44 11.31 4.25
CA GLU A 113 -0.38 11.49 3.27
C GLU A 113 -0.51 10.51 2.11
N ILE A 114 0.08 10.89 0.97
CA ILE A 114 0.23 10.07 -0.23
C ILE A 114 1.72 9.76 -0.39
N VAL A 115 2.07 8.47 -0.35
CA VAL A 115 3.44 7.97 -0.46
C VAL A 115 3.63 7.23 -1.78
N PHE A 116 4.68 7.58 -2.53
CA PHE A 116 4.92 6.99 -3.85
C PHE A 116 6.38 7.11 -4.29
N ASN A 117 6.78 6.22 -5.20
CA ASN A 117 8.09 6.29 -5.86
C ASN A 117 8.03 7.14 -7.13
N THR A 118 9.11 7.89 -7.37
CA THR A 118 9.32 8.71 -8.56
C THR A 118 10.63 8.35 -9.26
N TYR A 119 10.70 8.55 -10.57
CA TYR A 119 11.91 8.31 -11.36
C TYR A 119 12.16 9.40 -12.41
N ASN A 120 13.40 9.43 -12.90
CA ASN A 120 13.86 10.31 -13.97
C ASN A 120 13.94 9.52 -15.30
N GLY A 121 13.56 10.16 -16.40
CA GLY A 121 13.74 9.64 -17.75
C GLY A 121 12.86 8.42 -18.02
N GLN A 122 13.43 7.42 -18.70
CA GLN A 122 12.64 6.27 -19.20
C GLN A 122 12.80 4.98 -18.38
N ASN A 123 13.76 4.91 -17.45
CA ASN A 123 13.98 3.68 -16.69
C ASN A 123 13.18 3.70 -15.38
N TYR A 124 12.00 3.09 -15.42
CA TYR A 124 11.07 3.05 -14.30
C TYR A 124 11.46 2.05 -13.19
N THR A 125 12.61 1.36 -13.25
CA THR A 125 12.97 0.28 -12.29
C THR A 125 14.23 0.55 -11.45
N THR A 126 14.80 1.75 -11.56
CA THR A 126 16.08 2.10 -10.93
C THR A 126 16.16 3.58 -10.63
N ASN A 127 17.08 3.97 -9.74
CA ASN A 127 17.34 5.37 -9.39
C ASN A 127 16.04 6.09 -8.94
N GLY A 128 15.18 5.37 -8.22
CA GLY A 128 13.95 5.92 -7.71
C GLY A 128 14.14 6.81 -6.49
N ILE A 129 13.12 7.63 -6.23
CA ILE A 129 12.99 8.51 -5.07
C ILE A 129 11.63 8.28 -4.44
N LEU A 130 11.62 7.92 -3.17
CA LEU A 130 10.43 7.79 -2.35
C LEU A 130 10.02 9.17 -1.81
N ARG A 131 8.72 9.48 -1.87
CA ARG A 131 8.18 10.78 -1.47
C ARG A 131 6.90 10.61 -0.67
N ALA A 132 6.64 11.58 0.21
CA ALA A 132 5.33 11.78 0.81
C ALA A 132 4.85 13.22 0.59
N ILE A 133 3.58 13.35 0.23
CA ILE A 133 2.87 14.63 0.12
C ILE A 133 1.55 14.57 0.88
N ARG A 134 1.02 15.70 1.31
CA ARG A 134 -0.29 15.76 1.96
C ARG A 134 -1.41 15.41 0.99
N GLY A 135 -2.37 14.59 1.41
CA GLY A 135 -3.49 14.16 0.58
C GLY A 135 -4.52 15.25 0.27
N ASP A 136 -4.61 16.29 1.10
CA ASP A 136 -5.58 17.39 0.91
C ASP A 136 -5.04 18.55 0.05
N THR A 137 -3.73 18.76 0.05
CA THR A 137 -3.08 19.96 -0.51
C THR A 137 -1.97 19.63 -1.49
N GLY A 138 -1.47 18.39 -1.51
CA GLY A 138 -0.31 17.98 -2.29
C GLY A 138 1.01 18.58 -1.81
N ALA A 139 1.00 19.31 -0.69
CA ALA A 139 2.18 19.93 -0.11
C ALA A 139 3.21 18.85 0.27
N LYS A 140 4.50 19.13 0.04
CA LYS A 140 5.58 18.22 0.42
C LYS A 140 5.56 17.97 1.93
N VAL A 141 5.59 16.70 2.32
CA VAL A 141 5.92 16.28 3.69
C VAL A 141 7.41 15.99 3.77
N TRP A 142 7.88 14.97 3.04
CA TRP A 142 9.30 14.64 2.95
C TRP A 142 9.67 14.06 1.58
N THR A 143 10.98 13.97 1.32
CA THR A 143 11.54 13.32 0.14
C THR A 143 12.79 12.55 0.56
N PHE A 144 12.75 11.23 0.42
CA PHE A 144 13.88 10.36 0.70
C PHE A 144 14.70 10.17 -0.58
N SER A 145 15.88 10.82 -0.64
CA SER A 145 16.69 10.92 -1.86
C SER A 145 18.17 10.55 -1.67
N ASP A 146 18.48 9.80 -0.61
CA ASP A 146 19.83 9.29 -0.36
C ASP A 146 20.29 8.42 -1.54
N ALA A 147 21.48 8.75 -2.09
CA ALA A 147 22.03 8.07 -3.25
C ALA A 147 22.46 6.62 -2.95
N ASN A 148 22.70 6.27 -1.69
CA ASN A 148 23.03 4.91 -1.27
C ASN A 148 21.79 3.99 -1.29
N TYR A 149 20.60 4.57 -1.11
CA TYR A 149 19.34 3.84 -0.91
C TYR A 149 18.30 4.15 -2.00
N ARG A 150 18.75 4.32 -3.25
CA ARG A 150 17.84 4.52 -4.40
C ARG A 150 16.86 3.35 -4.53
N SER A 151 15.60 3.67 -4.78
CA SER A 151 14.54 2.67 -4.87
C SER A 151 14.45 2.01 -6.25
N ASP A 152 13.83 0.84 -6.28
CA ASP A 152 13.14 0.37 -7.46
C ASP A 152 11.88 1.23 -7.65
N SER A 153 11.94 2.17 -8.59
CA SER A 153 10.89 3.18 -8.74
C SER A 153 9.54 2.66 -9.22
N GLY A 154 9.50 1.44 -9.75
CA GLY A 154 8.26 0.79 -10.16
C GLY A 154 7.63 0.01 -9.01
N ALA A 155 8.37 -0.19 -7.91
CA ALA A 155 7.87 -0.88 -6.75
C ALA A 155 6.87 -0.02 -5.97
N THR A 156 5.91 -0.71 -5.37
CA THR A 156 4.94 -0.11 -4.47
C THR A 156 5.49 -0.26 -3.04
N PRO A 157 5.58 0.83 -2.27
CA PRO A 157 5.97 0.73 -0.86
C PRO A 157 4.89 -0.03 -0.07
N ALA A 158 5.20 -0.38 1.18
CA ALA A 158 4.22 -0.78 2.18
C ALA A 158 4.24 0.25 3.32
N ILE A 159 3.09 0.45 3.98
CA ILE A 159 2.97 1.32 5.14
C ILE A 159 2.30 0.52 6.25
N GLY A 160 2.88 0.57 7.45
CA GLY A 160 2.33 -0.06 8.64
C GLY A 160 3.22 0.18 9.85
N ASP A 161 2.62 0.09 11.03
CA ASP A 161 3.33 0.13 12.30
C ASP A 161 4.08 -1.20 12.49
N LEU A 162 5.41 -1.16 12.39
CA LEU A 162 6.24 -2.35 12.47
C LEU A 162 6.57 -2.74 13.92
N ASN A 163 6.52 -1.79 14.85
CA ASN A 163 7.06 -1.91 16.20
C ASN A 163 6.01 -1.72 17.32
N TYR A 164 4.74 -1.56 16.94
CA TYR A 164 3.58 -1.34 17.81
C TYR A 164 3.63 -0.04 18.65
N ASP A 165 4.31 1.01 18.17
CA ASP A 165 4.32 2.31 18.85
C ASP A 165 3.13 3.22 18.47
N GLY A 166 2.31 2.80 17.51
CA GLY A 166 1.14 3.52 17.01
C GLY A 166 1.45 4.48 15.87
N ILE A 167 2.69 4.54 15.40
CA ILE A 167 3.15 5.37 14.28
C ILE A 167 3.55 4.44 13.12
N PRO A 168 3.05 4.65 11.90
CA PRO A 168 3.41 3.77 10.79
C PRO A 168 4.78 4.13 10.19
N GLU A 169 5.57 3.10 9.89
CA GLU A 169 6.76 3.18 9.05
C GLU A 169 6.41 2.96 7.56
N VAL A 170 7.35 3.34 6.69
CA VAL A 170 7.28 3.07 5.25
C VAL A 170 8.41 2.13 4.83
N ILE A 171 8.05 0.97 4.27
CA ILE A 171 8.98 -0.04 3.76
C ILE A 171 8.98 0.04 2.24
N ASN A 172 10.15 0.07 1.62
CA ASN A 172 10.23 0.21 0.17
C ASN A 172 11.32 -0.69 -0.43
N PRO A 173 11.06 -1.32 -1.59
CA PRO A 173 12.09 -2.03 -2.32
C PRO A 173 13.20 -1.11 -2.83
N GLY A 174 14.44 -1.48 -2.53
CA GLY A 174 15.63 -0.87 -3.09
C GLY A 174 15.83 -1.23 -4.56
N GLN A 175 16.75 -0.55 -5.24
CA GLN A 175 17.09 -0.87 -6.63
C GLN A 175 17.79 -2.24 -6.81
N GLY A 176 18.28 -2.83 -5.71
CA GLY A 176 18.93 -4.12 -5.64
C GLY A 176 18.07 -5.17 -4.92
N SER A 177 18.70 -6.25 -4.45
CA SER A 177 17.99 -7.33 -3.75
C SER A 177 17.85 -7.09 -2.24
N TRP A 178 17.34 -5.92 -1.86
CA TRP A 178 17.13 -5.50 -0.47
C TRP A 178 15.94 -4.54 -0.38
N LEU A 179 15.38 -4.45 0.83
CA LEU A 179 14.36 -3.47 1.21
C LEU A 179 14.98 -2.43 2.15
N TYR A 180 14.29 -1.32 2.37
CA TYR A 180 14.65 -0.38 3.41
C TYR A 180 13.40 0.20 4.05
N ALA A 181 13.53 0.65 5.30
CA ALA A 181 12.47 1.36 6.00
C ALA A 181 12.87 2.82 6.28
N VAL A 182 11.87 3.68 6.25
CA VAL A 182 11.94 5.05 6.77
C VAL A 182 10.81 5.29 7.76
N ASP A 183 11.04 6.17 8.72
CA ASP A 183 9.99 6.62 9.65
C ASP A 183 8.95 7.51 8.94
N ASN A 184 7.92 7.91 9.68
CA ASN A 184 6.89 8.81 9.20
C ASN A 184 7.38 10.23 8.82
N GLN A 185 8.60 10.62 9.20
CA GLN A 185 9.26 11.85 8.74
C GLN A 185 10.23 11.63 7.57
N GLY A 186 10.37 10.39 7.07
CA GLY A 186 11.26 10.04 5.98
C GLY A 186 12.74 9.90 6.39
N ASN A 187 13.04 9.73 7.68
CA ASN A 187 14.39 9.39 8.13
C ASN A 187 14.64 7.89 7.94
N PHE A 188 15.85 7.55 7.51
CA PHE A 188 16.26 6.15 7.36
C PHE A 188 16.28 5.41 8.71
N LEU A 189 15.67 4.23 8.74
CA LEU A 189 15.69 3.34 9.90
C LEU A 189 16.67 2.18 9.68
N TRP A 190 16.43 1.37 8.65
CA TRP A 190 17.23 0.19 8.37
C TRP A 190 17.21 -0.18 6.89
N GLN A 191 18.18 -1.01 6.50
CA GLN A 191 18.21 -1.74 5.23
C GLN A 191 18.15 -3.23 5.57
N SER A 192 17.32 -3.98 4.84
CA SER A 192 17.22 -5.41 5.05
C SER A 192 18.50 -6.15 4.66
N ASP A 193 18.63 -7.36 5.17
CA ASP A 193 19.50 -8.37 4.58
C ASP A 193 19.14 -8.60 3.11
N ASN A 194 20.13 -9.07 2.34
CA ASN A 194 19.89 -9.37 0.93
C ASN A 194 19.07 -10.64 0.77
N TYR A 195 18.06 -10.60 -0.10
CA TYR A 195 17.29 -11.78 -0.49
C TYR A 195 17.79 -12.40 -1.80
N ALA A 196 17.52 -13.69 -1.99
CA ALA A 196 17.76 -14.37 -3.26
C ALA A 196 16.59 -14.20 -4.26
N GLY A 197 16.90 -14.36 -5.54
CA GLY A 197 15.91 -14.39 -6.63
C GLY A 197 15.93 -13.15 -7.52
N SER A 198 14.89 -13.00 -8.35
CA SER A 198 14.83 -11.97 -9.40
C SER A 198 13.46 -11.30 -9.46
N GLY A 199 13.27 -10.32 -10.32
CA GLY A 199 12.04 -9.54 -10.39
C GLY A 199 12.17 -8.17 -9.75
N LYS A 200 11.45 -7.22 -10.33
CA LYS A 200 11.42 -5.81 -9.94
C LYS A 200 9.99 -5.29 -9.98
N SER A 201 9.76 -4.19 -9.28
CA SER A 201 8.46 -3.53 -9.19
C SER A 201 7.45 -4.36 -8.41
N GLY A 202 7.91 -4.96 -7.31
CA GLY A 202 7.09 -5.68 -6.34
C GLY A 202 6.46 -4.77 -5.29
N SER A 203 5.85 -5.40 -4.30
CA SER A 203 5.28 -4.74 -3.13
C SER A 203 5.52 -5.62 -1.91
N PRO A 204 6.11 -5.09 -0.82
CA PRO A 204 6.11 -5.79 0.46
C PRO A 204 4.68 -5.92 0.99
N SER A 205 4.42 -7.00 1.73
CA SER A 205 3.22 -7.21 2.54
C SER A 205 3.65 -7.23 4.00
N LEU A 206 2.84 -6.66 4.89
CA LEU A 206 3.11 -6.65 6.33
C LEU A 206 2.11 -7.56 7.03
N ALA A 207 2.59 -8.46 7.87
CA ALA A 207 1.74 -9.37 8.63
C ALA A 207 2.48 -9.86 9.87
N ASN A 208 1.74 -10.05 10.96
CA ASN A 208 2.28 -10.76 12.11
C ASN A 208 2.23 -12.27 11.81
N MET A 209 3.39 -12.83 11.46
CA MET A 209 3.53 -14.18 10.93
C MET A 209 3.66 -15.23 12.03
N ASP A 210 3.78 -14.84 13.29
CA ASP A 210 3.84 -15.76 14.45
C ASP A 210 2.81 -15.48 15.55
N LEU A 211 1.92 -14.52 15.29
CA LEU A 211 0.89 -14.02 16.20
C LEU A 211 1.46 -13.42 17.49
N GLN A 212 2.70 -12.95 17.48
CA GLN A 212 3.38 -12.35 18.62
C GLN A 212 4.18 -11.12 18.23
N GLY A 213 4.32 -10.19 19.17
CA GLY A 213 5.21 -9.04 18.99
C GLY A 213 4.94 -8.26 17.72
N ASP A 214 6.04 -7.80 17.11
CA ASP A 214 6.15 -6.95 15.93
C ASP A 214 5.59 -7.58 14.64
N ALA A 215 5.31 -6.77 13.62
CA ALA A 215 4.90 -7.28 12.32
C ALA A 215 6.13 -7.66 11.48
N GLU A 216 6.07 -8.78 10.78
CA GLU A 216 7.07 -9.19 9.80
C GLU A 216 6.81 -8.55 8.42
N VAL A 217 7.88 -8.45 7.65
CA VAL A 217 7.84 -7.99 6.26
C VAL A 217 7.96 -9.18 5.31
N VAL A 218 6.97 -9.38 4.46
CA VAL A 218 6.96 -10.40 3.42
C VAL A 218 7.22 -9.76 2.06
N TYR A 219 8.15 -10.32 1.28
CA TYR A 219 8.42 -9.87 -0.10
C TYR A 219 8.56 -11.09 -1.02
N GLY A 220 7.45 -11.43 -1.68
CA GLY A 220 7.32 -12.69 -2.41
C GLY A 220 7.42 -13.86 -1.44
N ARG A 221 8.44 -14.72 -1.61
CA ARG A 221 8.68 -15.88 -0.75
C ARG A 221 9.71 -15.66 0.38
N THR A 222 10.01 -14.40 0.69
CA THR A 222 11.03 -14.04 1.68
C THR A 222 10.36 -13.31 2.84
N ILE A 223 10.75 -13.63 4.06
CA ILE A 223 10.24 -13.01 5.28
C ILE A 223 11.41 -12.39 6.04
N PHE A 224 11.21 -11.15 6.47
CA PHE A 224 12.11 -10.41 7.34
C PHE A 224 11.41 -10.08 8.66
N ASP A 225 12.18 -9.93 9.73
CA ASP A 225 11.68 -9.33 10.97
C ASP A 225 11.44 -7.82 10.81
N SER A 226 10.90 -7.18 11.85
CA SER A 226 10.58 -5.75 11.89
C SER A 226 11.81 -4.82 11.73
N GLN A 227 13.02 -5.37 11.84
CA GLN A 227 14.29 -4.65 11.73
C GLN A 227 15.02 -4.96 10.41
N GLY A 228 14.42 -5.76 9.53
CA GLY A 228 14.96 -6.10 8.22
C GLY A 228 15.91 -7.30 8.21
N SER A 229 16.08 -8.04 9.30
CA SER A 229 16.86 -9.29 9.28
C SER A 229 16.11 -10.35 8.50
N LEU A 230 16.78 -11.08 7.60
CA LEU A 230 16.13 -12.18 6.88
C LEU A 230 15.95 -13.37 7.81
N ILE A 231 14.70 -13.70 8.14
CA ILE A 231 14.37 -14.79 9.07
C ILE A 231 14.02 -16.08 8.35
N TRP A 232 13.45 -16.00 7.14
CA TRP A 232 13.14 -17.18 6.35
C TRP A 232 13.06 -16.86 4.85
N GLN A 233 13.47 -17.81 4.01
CA GLN A 233 13.27 -17.72 2.56
C GLN A 233 12.92 -19.08 1.95
N GLY A 234 11.79 -19.13 1.25
CA GLY A 234 11.31 -20.34 0.58
C GLY A 234 12.05 -20.69 -0.70
N THR A 235 11.68 -21.83 -1.28
CA THR A 235 12.08 -22.29 -2.63
C THR A 235 10.84 -22.44 -3.50
N GLY A 236 10.94 -22.25 -4.83
CA GLY A 236 9.80 -22.39 -5.76
C GLY A 236 9.46 -21.11 -6.53
N HIS A 237 8.20 -20.74 -6.57
CA HIS A 237 7.73 -19.50 -7.19
C HIS A 237 8.05 -18.27 -6.31
N GLU A 238 8.19 -17.08 -6.91
CA GLU A 238 8.62 -15.87 -6.22
C GLU A 238 7.55 -14.77 -6.17
N GLY A 239 6.40 -14.98 -6.82
CA GLY A 239 5.38 -13.95 -6.99
C GLY A 239 5.63 -13.06 -8.21
N ASN A 240 6.25 -13.63 -9.25
CA ASN A 240 6.70 -12.90 -10.44
C ASN A 240 5.88 -13.25 -11.68
N ASN A 241 5.48 -12.22 -12.42
CA ASN A 241 5.02 -12.34 -13.80
C ASN A 241 6.12 -11.85 -14.75
N GLY A 242 6.96 -12.78 -15.21
CA GLY A 242 8.16 -12.46 -15.98
C GLY A 242 9.21 -11.80 -15.10
N SER A 243 9.61 -10.57 -15.43
CA SER A 243 10.55 -9.77 -14.63
C SER A 243 9.87 -8.79 -13.67
N VAL A 244 8.53 -8.80 -13.62
CA VAL A 244 7.73 -7.88 -12.79
C VAL A 244 7.17 -8.62 -11.58
N GLY A 245 7.32 -8.02 -10.40
CA GLY A 245 7.09 -8.63 -9.09
C GLY A 245 8.20 -8.21 -8.11
N LYS A 246 8.23 -8.66 -6.87
CA LYS A 246 7.56 -9.81 -6.29
C LYS A 246 6.32 -9.37 -5.54
N LEU A 247 5.21 -10.09 -5.73
CA LEU A 247 4.01 -9.92 -4.93
C LEU A 247 3.76 -11.17 -4.09
N SER A 248 3.43 -10.95 -2.83
CA SER A 248 3.01 -11.99 -1.88
C SER A 248 1.58 -11.73 -1.43
N CYS A 249 0.81 -12.80 -1.31
CA CYS A 249 -0.44 -12.77 -0.56
C CYS A 249 -0.22 -13.47 0.77
N VAL A 250 -0.96 -13.03 1.77
CA VAL A 250 -0.84 -13.50 3.14
C VAL A 250 -2.26 -13.76 3.66
N ALA A 251 -2.54 -14.99 4.05
CA ALA A 251 -3.85 -15.41 4.55
C ALA A 251 -3.73 -16.72 5.33
N ASP A 252 -4.62 -16.92 6.30
CA ASP A 252 -4.82 -18.22 6.95
C ASP A 252 -5.53 -19.17 5.96
N LEU A 253 -4.81 -20.16 5.44
CA LEU A 253 -5.30 -21.12 4.44
C LEU A 253 -5.76 -22.44 5.07
N ASP A 254 -5.36 -22.73 6.31
CA ASP A 254 -5.63 -24.03 6.94
C ASP A 254 -6.47 -23.95 8.22
N GLY A 255 -6.87 -22.74 8.63
CA GLY A 255 -7.79 -22.45 9.71
C GLY A 255 -7.14 -22.45 11.10
N ASP A 256 -5.82 -22.33 11.19
CA ASP A 256 -5.09 -22.31 12.47
C ASP A 256 -4.90 -20.91 13.07
N LEU A 257 -5.46 -19.88 12.43
CA LEU A 257 -5.33 -18.44 12.72
C LEU A 257 -3.97 -17.81 12.42
N ARG A 258 -2.98 -18.61 12.01
CA ARG A 258 -1.68 -18.13 11.59
C ARG A 258 -1.70 -17.96 10.08
N PRO A 259 -1.16 -16.86 9.54
CA PRO A 259 -1.17 -16.68 8.11
C PRO A 259 -0.09 -17.53 7.41
N GLU A 260 -0.46 -18.13 6.28
CA GLU A 260 0.45 -18.63 5.25
C GLU A 260 0.93 -17.50 4.33
N VAL A 261 2.02 -17.77 3.62
CA VAL A 261 2.50 -16.94 2.51
C VAL A 261 2.25 -17.65 1.19
N ILE A 262 1.72 -16.92 0.22
CA ILE A 262 1.54 -17.35 -1.16
C ILE A 262 2.41 -16.46 -2.05
N ALA A 263 3.26 -17.06 -2.89
CA ALA A 263 4.01 -16.35 -3.91
C ALA A 263 3.91 -17.10 -5.23
N GLY A 264 3.11 -16.56 -6.16
CA GLY A 264 2.67 -17.28 -7.36
C GLY A 264 1.97 -18.58 -6.98
N GLY A 265 2.23 -19.65 -7.73
CA GLY A 265 1.67 -20.97 -7.47
C GLY A 265 2.32 -21.78 -6.34
N THR A 266 2.97 -21.16 -5.35
CA THR A 266 3.50 -21.87 -4.18
C THR A 266 3.00 -21.23 -2.89
N ALA A 267 2.59 -22.06 -1.93
CA ALA A 267 2.21 -21.63 -0.59
C ALA A 267 3.07 -22.30 0.49
N TRP A 268 3.33 -21.55 1.57
CA TRP A 268 4.10 -22.01 2.71
C TRP A 268 3.37 -21.72 4.03
N HIS A 269 3.41 -22.71 4.91
CA HIS A 269 2.90 -22.69 6.28
C HIS A 269 4.05 -22.45 7.26
N PHE A 270 3.76 -21.80 8.38
CA PHE A 270 4.76 -21.36 9.35
C PHE A 270 4.49 -21.88 10.77
N THR A 271 5.56 -22.17 11.50
CA THR A 271 5.53 -22.61 12.90
C THR A 271 6.61 -21.90 13.71
N GLY A 272 6.55 -22.00 15.04
CA GLY A 272 7.53 -21.37 15.95
C GLY A 272 7.33 -19.86 16.09
N THR A 273 8.27 -19.20 16.77
CA THR A 273 8.25 -17.75 17.06
C THR A 273 9.49 -17.08 16.48
N VAL A 274 9.34 -15.85 15.99
CA VAL A 274 10.42 -15.04 15.45
C VAL A 274 11.45 -14.77 16.54
N GLY A 275 12.72 -14.95 16.19
CA GLY A 275 13.84 -14.87 17.14
C GLY A 275 14.07 -16.10 18.02
N THR A 276 13.21 -17.14 17.93
CA THR A 276 13.41 -18.41 18.66
C THR A 276 13.58 -19.61 17.75
N ASP A 277 12.54 -19.95 16.98
CA ASP A 277 12.40 -21.21 16.25
C ASP A 277 11.43 -21.10 15.05
N PHE A 278 11.30 -19.89 14.50
CA PHE A 278 10.47 -19.64 13.32
C PHE A 278 10.90 -20.51 12.12
N MET A 279 9.96 -21.30 11.61
CA MET A 279 10.20 -22.26 10.52
C MET A 279 9.05 -22.25 9.53
N GLY A 280 9.38 -22.20 8.23
CA GLY A 280 8.42 -22.38 7.13
C GLY A 280 8.55 -23.74 6.45
N SER A 281 7.42 -24.31 6.05
CA SER A 281 7.33 -25.54 5.27
C SER A 281 6.37 -25.34 4.08
N GLN A 282 6.65 -25.98 2.95
CA GLN A 282 5.80 -25.85 1.77
C GLN A 282 4.51 -26.64 1.97
N LEU A 283 3.35 -25.96 1.83
CA LEU A 283 2.05 -26.62 1.80
C LEU A 283 1.81 -27.29 0.45
N TRP A 284 1.99 -26.52 -0.62
CA TRP A 284 1.78 -27.00 -1.98
C TRP A 284 2.52 -26.14 -3.00
N THR A 285 2.75 -26.73 -4.18
CA THR A 285 3.10 -26.01 -5.40
C THR A 285 2.17 -26.50 -6.49
N ASN A 286 1.49 -25.57 -7.16
CA ASN A 286 0.61 -25.84 -8.28
C ASN A 286 0.71 -24.73 -9.32
N GLY A 287 0.48 -25.02 -10.59
CA GLY A 287 0.47 -24.01 -11.65
C GLY A 287 1.83 -23.32 -11.86
N THR A 288 1.79 -22.03 -12.12
CA THR A 288 2.97 -21.22 -12.49
C THR A 288 3.24 -20.09 -11.49
N ASP A 289 4.40 -19.45 -11.62
CA ASP A 289 4.67 -18.20 -10.89
C ASP A 289 3.75 -17.08 -11.41
N GLY A 290 3.39 -16.10 -10.59
CA GLY A 290 2.44 -15.07 -10.99
C GLY A 290 1.96 -14.23 -9.82
N PHE A 291 0.92 -13.44 -10.07
CA PHE A 291 0.30 -12.63 -9.02
C PHE A 291 -0.86 -13.39 -8.41
N CYS A 292 -0.90 -13.48 -7.09
CA CYS A 292 -1.94 -14.16 -6.37
C CYS A 292 -3.14 -13.24 -6.11
N GLY A 293 -4.32 -13.84 -6.00
CA GLY A 293 -5.52 -13.25 -5.41
C GLY A 293 -6.11 -14.24 -4.42
N ILE A 294 -6.69 -13.74 -3.33
CA ILE A 294 -7.26 -14.55 -2.26
C ILE A 294 -8.70 -14.10 -2.01
N ALA A 295 -9.61 -15.06 -1.96
CA ALA A 295 -10.97 -14.87 -1.48
C ALA A 295 -11.58 -16.22 -1.11
N ASP A 296 -12.58 -16.21 -0.23
CA ASP A 296 -13.47 -17.35 -0.06
C ASP A 296 -14.47 -17.36 -1.24
N PHE A 297 -14.13 -18.08 -2.31
CA PHE A 297 -14.93 -18.11 -3.54
C PHE A 297 -16.12 -19.06 -3.42
N GLN A 298 -16.05 -20.02 -2.52
CA GLN A 298 -17.09 -21.05 -2.31
C GLN A 298 -17.94 -20.85 -1.06
N LEU A 299 -17.65 -19.83 -0.25
CA LEU A 299 -18.36 -19.42 0.95
C LEU A 299 -18.37 -20.48 2.06
N ASP A 300 -17.27 -21.21 2.23
CA ASP A 300 -17.13 -22.23 3.27
C ASP A 300 -16.28 -21.79 4.47
N GLY A 301 -15.76 -20.56 4.44
CA GLY A 301 -14.93 -19.98 5.49
C GLY A 301 -13.45 -20.29 5.35
N ILE A 302 -13.02 -21.02 4.32
CA ILE A 302 -11.61 -21.26 3.99
C ILE A 302 -11.30 -20.50 2.69
N PRO A 303 -10.27 -19.65 2.65
CA PRO A 303 -9.98 -18.89 1.44
C PRO A 303 -9.32 -19.75 0.36
N GLU A 304 -9.71 -19.51 -0.88
CA GLU A 304 -9.05 -20.03 -2.08
C GLU A 304 -8.03 -19.05 -2.64
N VAL A 305 -7.06 -19.61 -3.39
CA VAL A 305 -6.02 -18.87 -4.08
C VAL A 305 -6.24 -18.98 -5.59
N VAL A 306 -6.20 -17.84 -6.27
CA VAL A 306 -6.08 -17.76 -7.74
C VAL A 306 -4.74 -17.17 -8.12
N VAL A 307 -4.13 -17.64 -9.20
CA VAL A 307 -2.87 -17.11 -9.72
C VAL A 307 -3.04 -16.61 -11.14
N VAL A 308 -2.69 -15.35 -11.38
CA VAL A 308 -2.78 -14.73 -12.70
C VAL A 308 -1.39 -14.63 -13.32
N ARG A 309 -1.23 -15.19 -14.53
CA ARG A 309 0.01 -15.08 -15.32
C ARG A 309 -0.31 -15.04 -16.81
N SER A 310 0.31 -14.11 -17.55
CA SER A 310 0.36 -14.12 -19.03
C SER A 310 -0.98 -14.47 -19.73
N ASN A 311 -2.07 -13.83 -19.32
CA ASN A 311 -3.45 -14.03 -19.80
C ASN A 311 -4.14 -15.34 -19.37
N ALA A 312 -3.62 -16.05 -18.38
CA ALA A 312 -4.25 -17.20 -17.73
C ALA A 312 -4.54 -16.91 -16.26
N ILE A 313 -5.56 -17.59 -15.74
CA ILE A 313 -5.90 -17.68 -14.33
C ILE A 313 -5.86 -19.17 -13.98
N ASP A 314 -4.97 -19.54 -13.07
CA ASP A 314 -4.83 -20.88 -12.51
C ASP A 314 -5.49 -20.94 -11.11
#